data_AF-K4RD66-F1
#
_entry.id   AF-K4RD66-F1
#
_cell.length_a   1.000
_cell.length_b   1.000
_cell.length_c   1.000
_cell.angle_alpha   90.00
_cell.angle_beta   90.00
_cell.angle_gamma   90.00
#
_symmetry.space_group_name_H-M   'P 1'
#
loop_
_entity.id
_entity.type
_entity.pdbx_description
1 polymer ?
#
loop_
_entity_poly.entity_id
_entity_poly.type
_entity_poly.pdbx_seq_one_letter_code
_entity_poly.pdbx_strand_id
1 'polypeptide(L)'
;MKTQYGPVQVRITVTGGKITAAEAVQQPSGGQSTQINGNAVPKLNAAAVAAGSADIDAVSGATYTSTGYKQSLQSALDQAGG
;
A
#
# COMPACT_ATOMS: atom_id res chain seq x y z
N MET A 1 -13.44 -3.83 -12.39
CA MET A 1 -13.62 -5.18 -11.84
C MET A 1 -13.48 -5.08 -10.33
N LYS A 2 -14.56 -5.21 -9.56
CA LYS A 2 -14.48 -5.21 -8.09
C LYS A 2 -13.89 -6.55 -7.67
N THR A 3 -12.63 -6.53 -7.32
CA THR A 3 -11.95 -7.67 -6.74
C THR A 3 -12.74 -8.14 -5.51
N GLN A 4 -12.77 -9.45 -5.26
CA GLN A 4 -13.66 -10.10 -4.27
C GLN A 4 -13.49 -9.58 -2.83
N TYR A 5 -12.40 -8.85 -2.60
CA TYR A 5 -12.19 -8.02 -1.44
C TYR A 5 -12.05 -6.56 -1.88
N GLY A 6 -12.74 -5.62 -1.23
CA GLY A 6 -12.83 -4.22 -1.63
C GLY A 6 -11.47 -3.54 -1.90
N PRO A 7 -11.46 -2.35 -2.55
CA PRO A 7 -10.22 -1.69 -2.95
C PRO A 7 -9.35 -1.41 -1.72
N VAL A 8 -8.05 -1.72 -1.82
CA VAL A 8 -7.06 -1.19 -0.90
C VAL A 8 -7.00 0.32 -1.12
N GLN A 9 -6.88 1.10 -0.05
CA GLN A 9 -6.57 2.53 -0.13
C GLN A 9 -5.34 2.79 0.71
N VAL A 10 -4.40 3.50 0.10
CA VAL A 10 -3.16 3.91 0.72
C VAL A 10 -3.15 5.42 0.79
N ARG A 11 -2.82 5.93 1.96
CA ARG A 11 -2.52 7.34 2.19
C ARG A 11 -1.02 7.49 2.25
N ILE A 12 -0.48 8.47 1.53
CA ILE A 12 0.91 8.88 1.67
C ILE A 12 1.00 10.30 2.18
N THR A 13 2.08 10.58 2.90
CA THR A 13 2.50 11.94 3.22
C THR A 13 3.70 12.25 2.36
N VAL A 14 3.61 13.33 1.58
CA VAL A 14 4.70 13.81 0.74
C VAL A 14 5.18 15.15 1.29
N THR A 15 6.50 15.29 1.47
CA THR A 15 7.12 16.52 1.94
C THR A 15 8.34 16.80 1.06
N GLY A 16 8.38 17.99 0.44
CA GLY A 16 9.46 18.34 -0.47
C GLY A 16 9.61 17.39 -1.66
N GLY A 17 8.50 16.83 -2.16
CA GLY A 17 8.49 15.87 -3.27
C GLY A 17 8.93 14.45 -2.92
N LYS A 18 9.08 14.13 -1.62
CA LYS A 18 9.45 12.77 -1.16
C LYS A 18 8.39 12.21 -0.23
N ILE A 19 8.17 10.90 -0.31
CA ILE A 19 7.31 10.17 0.63
C ILE A 19 7.97 10.17 2.01
N THR A 20 7.31 10.76 3.00
CA THR A 20 7.76 10.76 4.40
C THR A 20 6.97 9.78 5.26
N ALA A 21 5.76 9.42 4.85
CA ALA A 21 4.95 8.39 5.49
C ALA A 21 4.03 7.71 4.48
N ALA A 22 3.67 6.46 4.74
CA ALA A 22 2.68 5.71 3.98
C ALA A 22 1.86 4.80 4.90
N GLU A 23 0.55 4.73 4.68
CA GLU A 23 -0.40 3.99 5.53
C GLU A 23 -1.55 3.40 4.71
N ALA A 24 -1.84 2.11 4.90
CA ALA A 24 -3.04 1.49 4.35
C ALA A 24 -4.28 1.86 5.19
N VAL A 25 -5.07 2.84 4.74
CA VAL A 25 -6.28 3.33 5.43
C VAL A 25 -7.51 2.47 5.14
N GLN A 26 -7.54 1.79 4.00
CA GLN A 26 -8.55 0.79 3.68
C GLN A 26 -7.85 -0.47 3.21
N GLN A 27 -8.24 -1.60 3.77
CA GLN A 27 -7.73 -2.89 3.37
C GLN A 27 -8.80 -3.96 3.58
N PRO A 28 -8.80 -5.00 2.75
CA PRO A 28 -9.74 -6.08 2.91
C PRO A 28 -9.53 -6.79 4.25
N SER A 29 -10.59 -6.93 5.03
CA SER A 29 -10.57 -7.57 6.35
C SER A 29 -11.48 -8.80 6.37
N GLY A 30 -11.11 -9.81 7.17
CA GLY A 30 -11.85 -11.07 7.30
C GLY A 30 -10.95 -12.30 7.20
N GLY A 31 -11.13 -13.26 8.12
CA GLY A 31 -10.40 -14.53 8.14
C GLY A 31 -8.88 -14.37 8.12
N GLN A 32 -8.22 -15.13 7.25
CA GLN A 32 -6.76 -15.16 7.10
C GLN A 32 -6.17 -13.81 6.62
N SER A 33 -6.95 -13.01 5.89
CA SER A 33 -6.51 -11.73 5.33
C SER A 33 -6.14 -10.72 6.43
N THR A 34 -6.85 -10.71 7.57
CA THR A 34 -6.53 -9.79 8.69
C THR A 34 -5.14 -10.07 9.27
N GLN A 35 -4.78 -11.34 9.45
CA GLN A 35 -3.49 -11.74 10.04
C GLN A 35 -2.33 -11.52 9.07
N ILE A 36 -2.55 -11.77 7.77
CA ILE A 36 -1.59 -11.48 6.71
C ILE A 36 -1.35 -9.97 6.64
N ASN A 37 -2.42 -9.18 6.62
CA ASN A 37 -2.38 -7.73 6.51
C ASN A 37 -1.68 -7.06 7.68
N GLY A 38 -1.89 -7.55 8.91
CA GLY A 38 -1.22 -7.04 10.10
C GLY A 38 0.32 -7.10 10.01
N ASN A 39 0.88 -8.08 9.30
CA ASN A 39 2.32 -8.19 9.06
C ASN A 39 2.76 -7.54 7.74
N ALA A 40 1.91 -7.56 6.71
CA ALA A 40 2.25 -7.05 5.39
C ALA A 40 2.20 -5.52 5.31
N VAL A 41 1.19 -4.89 5.90
CA VAL A 41 1.02 -3.42 5.82
C VAL A 41 2.22 -2.67 6.40
N PRO A 42 2.71 -2.96 7.63
CA PRO A 42 3.88 -2.25 8.16
C PRO A 42 5.12 -2.40 7.28
N LYS A 43 5.32 -3.58 6.67
CA LYS A 43 6.45 -3.83 5.76
C LYS A 43 6.30 -3.05 4.45
N LEU A 44 5.10 -3.03 3.86
CA LEU A 44 4.80 -2.26 2.65
C LEU A 44 4.94 -0.75 2.90
N ASN A 45 4.49 -0.27 4.05
CA ASN A 45 4.64 1.13 4.46
C ASN A 45 6.12 1.52 4.55
N ALA A 46 6.92 0.71 5.25
CA ALA A 46 8.37 0.94 5.36
C ALA A 46 9.07 0.89 4.00
N ALA A 47 8.71 -0.07 3.15
CA ALA A 47 9.25 -0.18 1.80
C ALA A 47 8.88 1.04 0.95
N ALA A 48 7.65 1.56 1.05
CA ALA A 48 7.20 2.73 0.30
C ALA A 48 7.97 3.99 0.69
N VAL A 49 8.18 4.20 1.99
CA VAL A 49 8.98 5.33 2.49
C VAL A 49 10.44 5.18 2.08
N ALA A 50 11.00 3.97 2.16
CA ALA A 50 12.38 3.69 1.80
C ALA A 50 12.65 3.84 0.28
N ALA A 51 11.73 3.34 -0.55
CA ALA A 51 11.83 3.45 -2.01
C ALA A 51 11.50 4.87 -2.50
N GLY A 52 10.60 5.57 -1.81
CA GLY A 52 10.07 6.85 -2.26
C GLY A 52 9.19 6.74 -3.51
N SER A 53 8.76 5.53 -3.87
CA SER A 53 7.96 5.22 -5.06
C SER A 53 7.01 4.05 -4.81
N ALA A 54 6.15 3.74 -5.78
CA ALA A 54 5.29 2.55 -5.72
C ALA A 54 6.02 1.25 -6.10
N ASP A 55 7.30 1.33 -6.48
CA ASP A 55 8.11 0.19 -6.86
C ASP A 55 8.69 -0.50 -5.62
N ILE A 56 7.79 -1.11 -4.85
CA ILE A 56 8.11 -1.84 -3.62
C ILE A 56 7.91 -3.33 -3.83
N ASP A 57 8.65 -4.14 -3.08
CA ASP A 57 8.49 -5.59 -3.12
C ASP A 57 7.14 -6.04 -2.56
N ALA A 58 6.60 -7.12 -3.13
CA ALA A 58 5.41 -7.75 -2.57
C ALA A 58 5.79 -8.58 -1.33
N VAL A 59 4.95 -8.54 -0.29
CA VAL A 59 5.16 -9.35 0.91
C VAL A 59 4.66 -10.77 0.67
N SER A 60 5.49 -11.76 0.96
CA SER A 60 5.14 -13.18 0.83
C SER A 60 3.89 -13.51 1.67
N GLY A 61 2.92 -14.18 1.04
CA GLY A 61 1.60 -14.47 1.62
C GLY A 61 0.58 -13.33 1.52
N ALA A 62 0.99 -12.13 1.09
CA ALA A 62 0.14 -10.94 1.00
C ALA A 62 0.05 -10.38 -0.43
N THR A 63 0.08 -11.24 -1.45
CA THR A 63 0.11 -10.83 -2.86
C THR A 63 -1.03 -9.88 -3.21
N TYR A 64 -2.26 -10.21 -2.79
CA TYR A 64 -3.43 -9.39 -3.08
C TYR A 64 -3.33 -7.98 -2.47
N THR A 65 -2.98 -7.90 -1.18
CA THR A 65 -2.80 -6.64 -0.47
C THR A 65 -1.63 -5.85 -1.05
N SER A 66 -0.51 -6.51 -1.37
CA SER A 66 0.66 -5.88 -1.96
C SER A 66 0.34 -5.28 -3.33
N THR A 67 -0.37 -6.01 -4.19
CA THR A 67 -0.75 -5.50 -5.52
C THR A 67 -1.71 -4.31 -5.40
N GLY A 68 -2.74 -4.42 -4.56
CA GLY A 68 -3.67 -3.31 -4.32
C GLY A 68 -2.97 -2.08 -3.73
N TYR A 69 -2.08 -2.31 -2.75
CA TYR A 69 -1.29 -1.26 -2.11
C TYR A 69 -0.40 -0.54 -3.13
N LYS A 70 0.33 -1.27 -3.98
CA LYS A 70 1.17 -0.68 -5.03
C LYS A 70 0.36 0.17 -6.00
N GLN A 71 -0.79 -0.32 -6.45
CA GLN A 71 -1.68 0.44 -7.34
C GLN A 71 -2.17 1.73 -6.69
N SER A 72 -2.66 1.66 -5.45
CA SER A 72 -3.10 2.85 -4.70
C SER A 72 -1.96 3.82 -4.46
N LEU A 73 -0.77 3.32 -4.12
CA LEU A 73 0.42 4.11 -3.87
C LEU A 73 0.87 4.84 -5.15
N GLN A 74 0.90 4.15 -6.29
CA GLN A 74 1.21 4.77 -7.58
C GLN A 74 0.22 5.88 -7.89
N SER A 75 -1.08 5.63 -7.75
CA SER A 75 -2.10 6.66 -7.98
C SER A 75 -1.94 7.87 -7.04
N ALA A 76 -1.59 7.64 -5.77
CA ALA A 76 -1.36 8.74 -4.83
C ALA A 76 -0.09 9.53 -5.16
N LEU A 77 0.97 8.86 -5.65
CA LEU A 77 2.19 9.51 -6.13
C LEU A 77 1.95 10.32 -7.38
N ASP A 78 1.20 9.77 -8.34
CA ASP A 78 0.80 10.46 -9.56
C ASP A 78 -0.01 11.71 -9.24
N GLN A 79 -0.87 11.65 -8.21
CA GLN A 79 -1.63 12.81 -7.72
C GLN A 79 -0.77 13.82 -6.94
N ALA A 80 0.29 13.38 -6.26
CA ALA A 80 1.15 14.24 -5.45
C ALA A 80 2.31 14.89 -6.23
N GLY A 81 2.71 14.28 -7.35
CA GLY A 81 3.80 14.75 -8.22
C GLY A 81 3.35 15.33 -9.57
N GLY A 82 2.04 15.32 -9.85
CA GLY A 82 1.42 15.92 -11.04
C GLY A 82 1.20 17.43 -10.93
#